data_AF-A0A1I5XR74-F1
#
_entry.id   AF-A0A1I5XR74-F1
#
_cell.length_a   1.000
_cell.length_b   1.000
_cell.length_c   1.000
_cell.angle_alpha   90.00
_cell.angle_beta   90.00
_cell.angle_gamma   90.00
#
_symmetry.space_group_name_H-M   'P 1'
#
loop_
_entity.id
_entity.type
_entity.pdbx_description
1 polymer ?
#
loop_
_entity_poly.entity_id
_entity_poly.type
_entity_poly.pdbx_seq_one_letter_code
_entity_poly.pdbx_strand_id
1 'polypeptide(L)' 'MPSEKNVDKKNESKKQLGPTTRPEIKLKSSPKADAMKKAPDEVIAMAIRDALIKDKENR' A
#
# COMPACT_ATOMS: atom_id res chain seq x y z
N MET A 1 18.73 32.55 20.34
CA MET A 1 19.68 31.53 19.85
C MET A 1 18.89 30.49 19.06
N PRO A 2 19.02 30.42 17.73
CA PRO A 2 18.34 29.40 16.93
C PRO A 2 19.14 28.09 17.01
N SER A 3 18.57 27.05 17.59
CA SER A 3 19.15 25.71 17.59
C SER A 3 18.87 25.02 16.25
N GLU A 4 19.95 24.80 15.52
CA GLU A 4 20.05 24.03 14.27
C GLU A 4 19.71 22.54 14.44
N LYS A 5 19.29 21.91 13.32
CA LYS A 5 19.46 20.49 12.93
C LYS A 5 18.66 19.47 13.77
N ASN A 6 17.81 18.62 13.18
CA ASN A 6 18.15 17.67 12.13
C ASN A 6 16.91 17.22 11.35
N VAL A 7 17.11 17.01 10.06
CA VAL A 7 16.15 16.43 9.12
C VAL A 7 16.22 14.91 9.29
N ASP A 8 15.22 14.29 9.92
CA ASP A 8 15.09 12.83 9.95
C ASP A 8 14.62 12.31 8.57
N LYS A 9 15.54 12.32 7.60
CA LYS A 9 15.45 11.47 6.40
C LYS A 9 15.68 10.02 6.83
N LYS A 10 14.63 9.33 7.30
CA LYS A 10 14.65 7.86 7.35
C LYS A 10 14.31 7.30 5.97
N ASN A 11 15.29 7.40 5.08
CA ASN A 11 15.32 6.66 3.83
C ASN A 11 16.04 5.33 4.05
N GLU A 12 15.52 4.29 3.41
CA GLU A 12 16.15 2.98 3.18
C GLU A 12 16.35 2.05 4.40
N SER A 13 15.37 1.16 4.59
CA SER A 13 15.64 -0.20 5.04
C SER A 13 15.34 -1.18 3.91
N LYS A 14 16.12 -1.11 2.81
CA LYS A 14 16.27 -2.25 1.91
C LYS A 14 17.09 -3.30 2.66
N LYS A 15 16.42 -4.07 3.52
CA LYS A 15 16.99 -5.31 4.06
C LYS A 15 17.17 -6.25 2.87
N GLN A 16 18.39 -6.33 2.36
CA GLN A 16 18.83 -7.43 1.51
C GLN A 16 18.61 -8.72 2.30
N LEU A 17 17.59 -9.48 1.92
CA LEU A 17 17.34 -10.81 2.45
C LEU A 17 18.39 -11.73 1.79
N GLY A 18 19.33 -12.23 2.59
CA GLY A 18 20.30 -13.25 2.15
C GLY A 18 19.60 -14.52 1.64
N PRO A 19 20.34 -15.49 1.08
CA PRO A 19 19.79 -16.72 0.51
C PRO A 19 19.31 -17.66 1.62
N THR A 20 18.24 -17.29 2.30
CA THR A 20 17.43 -18.24 3.06
C THR A 20 16.58 -19.01 2.06
N THR A 21 16.70 -20.33 2.05
CA THR A 21 15.73 -21.30 1.53
C THR A 21 14.41 -21.16 2.30
N ARG A 22 13.79 -19.99 2.20
CA ARG A 22 12.44 -19.74 2.68
C ARG A 22 11.51 -20.49 1.73
N PRO A 23 10.54 -21.27 2.24
CA PRO A 23 9.54 -21.87 1.38
C PRO A 23 8.90 -20.76 0.55
N GLU A 24 8.83 -20.95 -0.77
CA GLU A 24 8.16 -20.02 -1.67
C GLU A 24 6.72 -19.87 -1.20
N ILE A 25 6.39 -18.68 -0.68
CA ILE A 25 5.02 -18.35 -0.31
C ILE A 25 4.27 -18.16 -1.62
N LYS A 26 3.54 -19.20 -2.03
CA LYS A 26 2.63 -19.14 -3.18
C LYS A 26 1.49 -18.18 -2.84
N LEU A 27 1.68 -16.91 -3.20
CA LEU A 27 0.63 -15.90 -3.12
C LEU A 27 -0.49 -16.28 -4.09
N LYS A 28 -1.62 -16.73 -3.53
CA LYS A 28 -2.83 -17.00 -4.31
C LYS A 28 -3.33 -15.68 -4.89
N SER A 29 -3.76 -15.68 -6.16
CA SER A 29 -4.41 -14.50 -6.73
C SER A 29 -5.69 -14.21 -5.94
N SER A 30 -5.91 -12.93 -5.64
CA SER A 30 -7.14 -12.50 -5.01
C SER A 30 -8.06 -11.90 -6.09
N PRO A 31 -9.38 -12.04 -5.96
CA PRO A 31 -10.33 -11.45 -6.91
C PRO A 31 -10.12 -9.94 -7.08
N LYS A 32 -9.72 -9.25 -6.00
CA LYS A 32 -9.36 -7.82 -6.02
C LYS A 32 -8.13 -7.54 -6.88
N ALA A 33 -7.12 -8.40 -6.81
CA ALA A 33 -5.92 -8.26 -7.64
C ALA A 33 -6.24 -8.47 -9.14
N ASP A 34 -7.14 -9.39 -9.46
CA ASP A 34 -7.55 -9.62 -10.84
C ASP A 34 -8.43 -8.49 -11.38
N ALA A 35 -9.32 -7.93 -10.56
CA ALA A 35 -10.09 -6.74 -10.88
C ALA A 35 -9.17 -5.52 -11.15
N MET A 36 -8.15 -5.31 -10.30
CA MET A 36 -7.16 -4.24 -10.49
C MET A 36 -6.35 -4.38 -11.79
N LYS A 37 -6.07 -5.61 -12.23
CA LYS A 37 -5.37 -5.85 -13.52
C LYS A 37 -6.28 -5.64 -14.73
N LYS A 38 -7.56 -5.99 -14.62
CA LYS A 38 -8.51 -5.96 -15.74
C LYS A 38 -9.15 -4.58 -15.94
N ALA A 39 -9.49 -3.89 -14.86
CA ALA A 39 -10.22 -2.62 -14.88
C ALA A 39 -9.74 -1.69 -13.74
N PRO A 40 -8.49 -1.21 -13.78
CA PRO A 40 -7.91 -0.41 -12.69
C PRO A 40 -8.73 0.85 -12.40
N ASP A 41 -9.14 1.58 -13.43
CA ASP A 41 -9.83 2.87 -13.29
C ASP A 41 -11.19 2.72 -12.59
N GLU A 42 -11.94 1.66 -12.96
CA GLU A 42 -13.24 1.37 -12.36
C GLU A 42 -13.10 1.00 -10.88
N VAL A 43 -12.09 0.19 -10.54
CA VAL A 43 -11.84 -0.20 -9.15
C VAL A 43 -11.44 1.01 -8.30
N ILE A 44 -10.64 1.92 -8.85
CA ILE A 44 -10.28 3.18 -8.17
C ILE A 44 -11.52 4.06 -7.98
N ALA A 45 -12.35 4.23 -9.02
CA ALA A 45 -13.58 5.02 -8.95
C ALA A 45 -14.56 4.47 -7.89
N MET A 46 -14.73 3.14 -7.85
CA MET A 46 -15.51 2.48 -6.80
C MET A 46 -14.94 2.75 -5.40
N ALA A 47 -13.62 2.60 -5.22
CA ALA A 47 -12.99 2.84 -3.94
C ALA A 47 -13.18 4.28 -3.44
N ILE A 48 -13.08 5.26 -4.33
CA ILE A 48 -13.36 6.68 -4.02
C ILE A 48 -14.83 6.84 -3.60
N ARG A 49 -15.76 6.28 -4.36
CA ARG A 49 -17.20 6.34 -4.05
C ARG A 49 -17.50 5.74 -2.68
N ASP A 50 -16.97 4.56 -2.40
CA ASP A 50 -17.18 3.86 -1.13
C ASP A 50 -16.63 4.66 0.05
N ALA A 51 -15.44 5.27 -0.12
CA ALA A 51 -14.86 6.13 0.90
C ALA A 51 -15.73 7.36 1.19
N LEU A 52 -16.29 8.00 0.15
CA LEU A 52 -17.18 9.15 0.31
C LEU A 52 -18.51 8.79 0.98
N ILE A 53 -19.07 7.61 0.70
CA ILE A 53 -20.29 7.12 1.37
C ILE A 53 -19.99 6.86 2.84
N LYS A 54 -18.89 6.17 3.14
CA LYS A 54 -18.50 5.85 4.50
C LYS A 54 -18.22 7.10 5.35
N ASP A 55 -17.63 8.15 4.77
CA ASP A 55 -17.43 9.43 5.48
C ASP A 55 -18.77 10.09 5.84
N LYS A 56 -19.77 9.99 4.97
CA LYS A 56 -21.13 10.50 5.24
C LYS A 56 -21.88 9.73 6.31
N GLU A 57 -21.72 8.41 6.36
CA GLU A 57 -22.39 7.57 7.38
C GLU A 57 -21.78 7.71 8.78
N ASN A 58 -20.52 8.13 8.88
CA ASN A 58 -19.81 8.30 10.17
C ASN A 58 -19.88 9.74 10.72
N ARG A 59 -20.71 10.63 10.14
CA ARG A 59 -21.00 11.97 10.66
C ARG A 59 -22.37 12.03 11.29
#